data_AF-A0A7V0VCA0-F1
#
_entry.id   AF-A0A7V0VCA0-F1
#
_cell.length_a   1.000
_cell.length_b   1.000
_cell.length_c   1.000
_cell.angle_alpha   90.00
_cell.angle_beta   90.00
_cell.angle_gamma   90.00
#
_symmetry.space_group_name_H-M   'P 1'
#
loop_
_entity.id
_entity.type
_entity.pdbx_description
1 polymer ?
#
loop_
_entity_poly.entity_id
_entity_poly.type
_entity_poly.pdbx_seq_one_letter_code
_entity_poly.pdbx_strand_id
1 'polypeptide(L)'
;MLVSGAYEKAKLYIETHSREKEELIKKKIIVEPGPCITISRQTGAAAGEISELLLDILKSKSKNKKREWAIFDKNLIEKVIEDHNLPDKLSNYHTEEKHSFLNSMMNELFGIHPSPIRLVYKTTKTILQLAQIGNCIIVGRAANIILRNLDNTYHIRIIAPLKKRIKQVQSYFNFSEDEAKKFIEREDEKRREYVKHYFHKDIDDPSLYDLIINTERHSLEETTQILSNAIITRLSKYFVA
;
A
#
# COMPACT_ATOMS: atom_id res chain seq x y z
N MET A 1 -7.50 -2.55 -18.11
CA MET A 1 -8.56 -3.39 -17.49
C MET A 1 -8.31 -3.74 -16.02
N LEU A 2 -7.06 -3.80 -15.52
CA LEU A 2 -6.77 -4.16 -14.11
C LEU A 2 -7.03 -3.04 -13.07
N VAL A 3 -7.01 -1.77 -13.49
CA VAL A 3 -7.08 -0.61 -12.57
C VAL A 3 -8.49 -0.36 -12.01
N SER A 4 -9.56 -0.68 -12.77
CA SER A 4 -10.91 -0.48 -12.23
C SER A 4 -11.14 -1.44 -11.06
N GLY A 5 -10.92 -2.74 -11.24
CA GLY A 5 -11.21 -3.74 -10.20
C GLY A 5 -10.49 -3.49 -8.88
N ALA A 6 -9.22 -3.06 -8.92
CA ALA A 6 -8.48 -2.69 -7.71
C ALA A 6 -9.06 -1.45 -7.01
N TYR A 7 -9.48 -0.46 -7.78
CA TYR A 7 -10.14 0.73 -7.26
C TYR A 7 -11.52 0.43 -6.66
N GLU A 8 -12.34 -0.36 -7.36
CA GLU A 8 -13.64 -0.80 -6.86
C GLU A 8 -13.50 -1.58 -5.54
N LYS A 9 -12.51 -2.47 -5.42
CA LYS A 9 -12.20 -3.19 -4.17
C LYS A 9 -11.84 -2.24 -3.03
N ALA A 10 -10.98 -1.25 -3.29
CA ALA A 10 -10.60 -0.26 -2.28
C ALA A 10 -11.76 0.66 -1.87
N LYS A 11 -12.59 1.08 -2.83
CA LYS A 11 -13.81 1.84 -2.55
C LYS A 11 -14.76 1.05 -1.66
N LEU A 12 -15.04 -0.22 -2.01
CA LEU A 12 -15.86 -1.10 -1.21
C LEU A 12 -15.28 -1.30 0.20
N TYR A 13 -13.96 -1.48 0.32
CA TYR A 13 -13.27 -1.52 1.60
C TYR A 13 -13.53 -0.26 2.42
N ILE A 14 -13.37 0.94 1.85
CA ILE A 14 -13.54 2.17 2.61
C ILE A 14 -15.00 2.36 3.03
N GLU A 15 -15.95 2.10 2.13
CA GLU A 15 -17.39 2.24 2.41
C GLU A 15 -17.85 1.27 3.50
N THR A 16 -17.46 0.00 3.42
CA THR A 16 -17.84 -1.04 4.39
C THR A 16 -17.29 -0.73 5.78
N HIS A 17 -16.01 -0.37 5.89
CA HIS A 17 -15.38 -0.09 7.18
C HIS A 17 -15.80 1.26 7.77
N SER A 18 -16.16 2.25 6.94
CA SER A 18 -16.71 3.52 7.44
C SER A 18 -18.08 3.31 8.08
N ARG A 19 -18.97 2.53 7.44
CA ARG A 19 -20.29 2.17 7.99
C ARG A 19 -20.16 1.35 9.27
N GLU A 20 -19.29 0.35 9.29
CA GLU A 20 -19.02 -0.48 10.48
C GLU A 20 -18.57 0.41 11.65
N LYS A 21 -17.64 1.34 11.41
CA LYS A 21 -17.13 2.26 12.41
C LYS A 21 -18.21 3.17 12.97
N GLU A 22 -19.08 3.74 12.13
CA GLU A 22 -20.19 4.59 12.57
C GLU A 22 -21.21 3.83 13.45
N GLU A 23 -21.56 2.59 13.09
CA GLU A 23 -22.45 1.75 13.89
C GLU A 23 -21.85 1.40 15.25
N LEU A 24 -20.55 1.08 15.29
CA LEU A 24 -19.85 0.70 16.51
C LEU A 24 -19.64 1.90 17.45
N ILE A 25 -19.37 3.09 16.90
CA ILE A 25 -19.32 4.35 17.66
C ILE A 25 -20.67 4.63 18.32
N LYS A 26 -21.78 4.49 17.59
CA LYS A 26 -23.14 4.65 18.15
C LYS A 26 -23.40 3.69 19.32
N LYS A 27 -22.81 2.50 19.27
CA LYS A 27 -22.91 1.46 20.31
C LYS A 27 -21.86 1.59 21.43
N LYS A 28 -20.99 2.61 21.39
CA LYS A 28 -19.85 2.81 22.33
C LYS A 28 -18.92 1.59 22.42
N ILE A 29 -18.77 0.85 21.33
CA ILE A 29 -17.90 -0.33 21.27
C ILE A 29 -16.51 0.10 20.80
N ILE A 30 -15.48 -0.28 21.55
CA ILE A 30 -14.08 -0.10 21.13
C ILE A 30 -13.79 -1.05 19.97
N VAL A 31 -13.35 -0.51 18.84
CA VAL A 31 -13.02 -1.29 17.64
C VAL A 31 -11.52 -1.52 17.61
N GLU A 32 -11.10 -2.78 17.78
CA GLU A 32 -9.69 -3.12 17.56
C GLU A 32 -9.36 -3.10 16.05
N PRO A 33 -8.17 -2.59 15.69
CA PRO A 33 -7.71 -2.58 14.30
C PRO A 33 -7.45 -4.00 13.81
N GLY A 34 -7.78 -4.29 12.55
CA GLY A 34 -7.40 -5.54 11.89
C GLY A 34 -5.89 -5.61 11.56
N PRO A 35 -5.39 -6.74 11.01
CA PRO A 35 -3.98 -6.86 10.63
C PRO A 35 -3.65 -5.98 9.42
N CYS A 36 -2.51 -5.29 9.41
CA CYS A 36 -2.06 -4.47 8.28
C CYS A 36 -0.65 -4.87 7.83
N ILE A 37 -0.51 -5.30 6.58
CA ILE A 37 0.76 -5.80 6.05
C ILE A 37 1.36 -4.71 5.17
N THR A 38 2.65 -4.41 5.32
CA THR A 38 3.32 -3.47 4.42
C THR A 38 4.35 -4.19 3.56
N ILE A 39 4.41 -3.87 2.27
CA ILE A 39 5.36 -4.46 1.32
C ILE A 39 6.23 -3.34 0.72
N SER A 40 7.49 -3.31 1.14
CA SER A 40 8.57 -2.65 0.41
C SER A 40 9.16 -3.61 -0.62
N ARG A 41 9.73 -3.08 -1.71
CA ARG A 41 10.24 -3.91 -2.80
C ARG A 41 11.27 -3.20 -3.66
N GLN A 42 12.11 -4.02 -4.26
CA GLN A 42 12.87 -3.68 -5.46
C GLN A 42 11.99 -3.78 -6.72
N THR A 43 12.22 -2.91 -7.71
CA THR A 43 11.48 -2.88 -8.98
C THR A 43 11.67 -4.17 -9.78
N GLY A 44 10.60 -4.84 -10.20
CA GLY A 44 10.69 -6.11 -10.92
C GLY A 44 10.91 -7.34 -10.02
N ALA A 45 10.78 -7.22 -8.69
CA ALA A 45 10.89 -8.35 -7.76
C ALA A 45 9.57 -9.14 -7.58
N ALA A 46 8.62 -9.03 -8.52
CA ALA A 46 7.30 -9.70 -8.50
C ALA A 46 6.39 -9.36 -7.30
N ALA A 47 6.56 -8.16 -6.71
CA ALA A 47 5.79 -7.76 -5.54
C ALA A 47 4.28 -7.64 -5.79
N GLY A 48 3.84 -7.35 -7.02
CA GLY A 48 2.41 -7.23 -7.33
C GLY A 48 1.70 -8.58 -7.22
N GLU A 49 2.25 -9.58 -7.90
CA GLU A 49 1.76 -10.96 -7.92
C GLU A 49 1.80 -11.59 -6.52
N ILE A 50 2.90 -11.36 -5.79
CA ILE A 50 3.03 -11.80 -4.39
C ILE A 50 1.96 -11.14 -3.51
N SER A 51 1.62 -9.86 -3.73
CA SER A 51 0.63 -9.15 -2.91
C SER A 51 -0.78 -9.71 -3.10
N GLU A 52 -1.18 -10.00 -4.34
CA GLU A 52 -2.51 -10.57 -4.64
C GLU A 52 -2.66 -11.98 -4.03
N LEU A 53 -1.69 -12.87 -4.29
CA LEU A 53 -1.69 -14.22 -3.74
C LEU A 53 -1.66 -14.21 -2.20
N LEU A 54 -0.85 -13.33 -1.61
CA LEU A 54 -0.78 -13.18 -0.16
C LEU A 54 -2.12 -12.70 0.42
N LEU A 55 -2.79 -11.74 -0.23
CA LEU A 55 -4.10 -11.27 0.21
C LEU A 55 -5.13 -12.41 0.24
N ASP A 56 -5.17 -13.24 -0.79
CA ASP A 56 -6.10 -14.36 -0.86
C ASP A 56 -5.86 -15.36 0.28
N ILE A 57 -4.59 -15.71 0.54
CA ILE A 57 -4.23 -16.60 1.65
C ILE A 57 -4.64 -15.98 2.99
N LEU A 58 -4.28 -14.72 3.26
CA LEU A 58 -4.59 -14.06 4.52
C LEU A 58 -6.11 -13.88 4.74
N LYS A 59 -6.86 -13.54 3.69
CA LYS A 59 -8.33 -13.47 3.73
C LYS A 59 -8.93 -14.86 4.05
N SER A 60 -8.44 -15.91 3.39
CA SER A 60 -8.88 -17.29 3.63
C SER A 60 -8.56 -17.79 5.05
N LYS A 61 -7.53 -17.24 5.71
CA LYS A 61 -7.12 -17.58 7.08
C LYS A 61 -7.60 -16.60 8.15
N SER A 62 -8.23 -15.49 7.78
CA SER A 62 -8.74 -14.49 8.74
C SER A 62 -9.83 -15.06 9.64
N LYS A 63 -9.80 -14.77 10.96
CA LYS A 63 -10.88 -15.15 11.89
C LYS A 63 -12.18 -14.41 11.57
N ASN A 64 -12.09 -13.12 11.24
CA ASN A 64 -13.24 -12.32 10.85
C ASN A 64 -13.46 -12.40 9.33
N LYS A 65 -14.38 -13.28 8.89
CA LYS A 65 -14.73 -13.46 7.48
C LYS A 65 -15.59 -12.35 6.88
N LYS A 66 -16.16 -11.48 7.72
CA LYS A 66 -17.07 -10.41 7.27
C LYS A 66 -16.30 -9.16 6.84
N ARG A 67 -15.05 -9.01 7.26
CA ARG A 67 -14.23 -7.85 6.89
C ARG A 67 -13.63 -8.03 5.50
N GLU A 68 -13.82 -7.02 4.68
CA GLU A 68 -13.19 -6.96 3.37
C GLU A 68 -11.69 -6.71 3.49
N TRP A 69 -10.97 -7.18 2.47
CA TRP A 69 -9.53 -6.97 2.33
C TRP A 69 -9.23 -6.16 1.08
N ALA A 70 -8.22 -5.30 1.15
CA ALA A 70 -7.78 -4.53 0.00
C ALA A 70 -6.26 -4.33 -0.03
N ILE A 71 -5.72 -4.14 -1.24
CA ILE A 71 -4.33 -3.76 -1.49
C ILE A 71 -4.30 -2.29 -1.86
N PHE A 72 -3.44 -1.52 -1.20
CA PHE A 72 -3.24 -0.10 -1.44
C PHE A 72 -1.81 0.14 -1.93
N ASP A 73 -1.68 0.45 -3.22
CA ASP A 73 -0.42 0.86 -3.81
C ASP A 73 -0.30 2.40 -3.90
N LYS A 74 0.73 2.88 -4.58
CA LYS A 74 0.94 4.32 -4.79
C LYS A 74 -0.27 4.99 -5.43
N ASN A 75 -0.80 4.41 -6.51
CA ASN A 75 -1.84 5.03 -7.33
C ASN A 75 -3.16 5.05 -6.57
N LEU A 76 -3.45 3.96 -5.86
CA LEU A 76 -4.69 3.84 -5.13
C LEU A 76 -4.73 4.74 -3.89
N ILE A 77 -3.59 4.90 -3.19
CA ILE A 77 -3.52 5.87 -2.08
C ILE A 77 -3.70 7.30 -2.59
N GLU A 78 -3.08 7.67 -3.71
CA GLU A 78 -3.29 8.98 -4.34
C GLU A 78 -4.77 9.19 -4.67
N LYS A 79 -5.42 8.19 -5.27
CA LYS A 79 -6.84 8.25 -5.58
C LYS A 79 -7.74 8.33 -4.35
N VAL A 80 -7.41 7.61 -3.27
CA VAL A 80 -8.09 7.74 -1.97
C VAL A 80 -7.93 9.15 -1.41
N ILE A 81 -6.75 9.77 -1.53
CA ILE A 81 -6.53 11.15 -1.09
C ILE A 81 -7.39 12.14 -1.90
N GLU A 82 -7.52 11.91 -3.21
CA GLU A 82 -8.34 12.72 -4.13
C GLU A 82 -9.84 12.57 -3.83
N ASP A 83 -10.35 11.34 -3.78
CA ASP A 83 -11.77 11.04 -3.60
C ASP A 83 -12.31 11.48 -2.23
N HIS A 84 -11.47 11.42 -1.19
CA HIS A 84 -11.92 11.71 0.17
C HIS A 84 -11.95 13.18 0.53
N ASN A 85 -11.51 14.10 -0.35
CA ASN A 85 -11.50 15.55 -0.11
C ASN A 85 -11.26 15.86 1.38
N LEU A 86 -10.18 15.28 1.94
CA LEU A 86 -9.95 15.30 3.39
C LEU A 86 -10.06 16.76 3.83
N PRO A 87 -10.99 17.10 4.75
CA PRO A 87 -11.26 18.48 5.06
C PRO A 87 -9.99 19.07 5.68
N ASP A 88 -9.26 19.83 4.88
CA ASP A 88 -8.46 20.90 5.42
C ASP A 88 -9.47 21.95 5.86
N LYS A 89 -9.46 22.26 7.15
CA LYS A 89 -10.03 23.49 7.68
C LYS A 89 -9.40 24.68 6.96
N LEU A 90 -9.91 24.98 5.79
CA LEU A 90 -9.95 26.28 5.13
C LEU A 90 -11.31 26.33 4.43
N SER A 91 -12.36 26.22 5.23
CA SER A 91 -13.67 26.77 4.91
C SER A 91 -13.48 28.28 4.73
N ASN A 92 -13.42 28.71 3.48
CA ASN A 92 -14.05 29.92 2.99
C ASN A 92 -13.85 29.92 1.48
N TYR A 93 -14.74 29.22 0.77
CA TYR A 93 -15.41 29.73 -0.43
C TYR A 93 -16.53 28.74 -0.74
N HIS A 94 -17.76 29.20 -0.56
CA HIS A 94 -18.96 28.56 -1.06
C HIS A 94 -18.90 28.50 -2.59
N THR A 95 -19.17 27.33 -3.18
CA THR A 95 -20.36 27.11 -4.03
C THR A 95 -20.44 25.64 -4.44
N GLU A 96 -21.63 25.09 -4.16
CA GLU A 96 -22.36 24.06 -4.89
C GLU A 96 -21.69 22.76 -5.39
N GLU A 97 -22.39 21.67 -5.09
CA GLU A 97 -22.08 20.30 -5.43
C GLU A 97 -22.01 20.05 -6.95
N LYS A 98 -21.16 19.07 -7.29
CA LYS A 98 -20.73 18.59 -8.62
C LYS A 98 -19.48 19.31 -9.12
N HIS A 99 -18.57 18.52 -9.68
CA HIS A 99 -17.27 18.90 -10.32
C HIS A 99 -15.98 18.55 -9.55
N SER A 100 -15.89 17.34 -8.98
CA SER A 100 -14.60 16.74 -8.58
C SER A 100 -13.66 16.50 -9.79
N PHE A 101 -14.21 16.08 -10.94
CA PHE A 101 -13.42 15.76 -12.13
C PHE A 101 -12.91 17.00 -12.89
N LEU A 102 -13.73 18.06 -13.03
CA LEU A 102 -13.28 19.30 -13.68
C LEU A 102 -12.23 20.02 -12.85
N ASN A 103 -12.32 19.96 -11.51
CA ASN A 103 -11.28 20.53 -10.66
C ASN A 103 -9.94 19.80 -10.79
N SER A 104 -9.94 18.47 -10.94
CA SER A 104 -8.71 17.70 -11.20
C SER A 104 -8.08 18.07 -12.54
N MET A 105 -8.89 18.15 -13.61
CA MET A 105 -8.46 18.57 -14.94
C MET A 105 -7.99 20.03 -14.99
N MET A 106 -8.68 20.92 -14.26
CA MET A 106 -8.29 22.34 -14.15
C MET A 106 -7.00 22.51 -13.35
N ASN A 107 -6.81 21.77 -12.26
CA ASN A 107 -5.55 21.81 -11.49
C ASN A 107 -4.34 21.33 -12.31
N GLU A 108 -4.55 20.36 -13.21
CA GLU A 108 -3.55 19.87 -14.16
C GLU A 108 -3.27 20.91 -15.27
N LEU A 109 -4.31 21.57 -15.79
CA LEU A 109 -4.19 22.68 -16.75
C LEU A 109 -3.52 23.94 -16.17
N PHE A 110 -3.72 24.23 -14.89
CA PHE A 110 -3.17 25.41 -14.20
C PHE A 110 -1.85 25.13 -13.45
N GLY A 111 -1.31 23.90 -13.52
CA GLY A 111 -0.04 23.54 -12.88
C GLY A 111 -0.06 23.63 -11.35
N ILE A 112 -1.25 23.62 -10.72
CA ILE A 112 -1.42 23.71 -9.27
C ILE A 112 -1.28 22.29 -8.69
N HIS A 113 -0.05 21.78 -8.64
CA HIS A 113 0.24 20.57 -7.89
C HIS A 113 0.42 20.90 -6.40
N PRO A 114 -0.19 20.14 -5.48
CA PRO A 114 0.09 20.32 -4.06
C PRO A 114 1.60 20.16 -3.80
N SER A 115 2.15 20.97 -2.89
CA SER A 115 3.57 20.88 -2.58
C SER A 115 3.97 19.43 -2.21
N PRO A 116 5.14 18.94 -2.64
CA PRO A 116 5.55 17.55 -2.39
C PRO A 116 5.45 17.14 -0.91
N ILE A 117 5.75 18.06 0.01
CA ILE A 117 5.63 17.82 1.45
C ILE A 117 4.18 17.66 1.92
N ARG A 118 3.22 18.43 1.36
CA ARG A 118 1.80 18.30 1.68
C ARG A 118 1.25 16.96 1.20
N LEU A 119 1.70 16.49 0.03
CA LEU A 119 1.34 15.16 -0.46
C LEU A 119 1.88 14.05 0.45
N VAL A 120 3.13 14.16 0.93
CA VAL A 120 3.72 13.21 1.88
C VAL A 120 2.95 13.21 3.21
N TYR A 121 2.57 14.38 3.73
CA TYR A 121 1.75 14.48 4.94
C TYR A 121 0.38 13.80 4.76
N LYS A 122 -0.34 14.11 3.68
CA LYS A 122 -1.63 13.47 3.37
C LYS A 122 -1.49 11.95 3.21
N THR A 123 -0.46 11.49 2.49
CA THR A 123 -0.13 10.07 2.33
C THR A 123 0.11 9.39 3.68
N THR A 124 0.87 10.03 4.57
CA THR A 124 1.16 9.51 5.92
C THR A 124 -0.13 9.37 6.73
N LYS A 125 -0.99 10.39 6.72
CA LYS A 125 -2.29 10.37 7.40
C LYS A 125 -3.19 9.25 6.86
N THR A 126 -3.28 9.11 5.54
CA THR A 126 -4.08 8.05 4.90
C THR A 126 -3.55 6.66 5.26
N ILE A 127 -2.24 6.44 5.22
CA ILE A 127 -1.61 5.17 5.59
C ILE A 127 -1.92 4.81 7.06
N LEU A 128 -1.82 5.77 7.98
CA LEU A 128 -2.18 5.57 9.39
C LEU A 128 -3.66 5.21 9.55
N GLN A 129 -4.57 5.89 8.83
CA GLN A 129 -6.00 5.59 8.86
C GLN A 129 -6.30 4.19 8.33
N LEU A 130 -5.67 3.78 7.22
CA LEU A 130 -5.82 2.43 6.66
C LEU A 130 -5.33 1.36 7.64
N ALA A 131 -4.20 1.59 8.31
CA ALA A 131 -3.68 0.67 9.32
C ALA A 131 -4.56 0.57 10.58
N GLN A 132 -5.22 1.66 10.98
CA GLN A 132 -6.19 1.65 12.08
C GLN A 132 -7.49 0.89 11.74
N ILE A 133 -7.83 0.79 10.45
CA ILE A 133 -8.91 -0.07 9.98
C ILE A 133 -8.42 -1.53 9.96
N GLY A 134 -7.26 -1.77 9.32
CA GLY A 134 -6.65 -3.09 9.17
C GLY A 134 -7.31 -3.92 8.06
N ASN A 135 -6.99 -5.21 7.97
CA ASN A 135 -7.36 -6.08 6.85
C ASN A 135 -6.88 -5.54 5.50
N CYS A 136 -5.66 -5.02 5.44
CA CYS A 136 -5.13 -4.45 4.19
C CYS A 136 -3.65 -4.75 3.99
N ILE A 137 -3.22 -4.70 2.72
CA ILE A 137 -1.82 -4.75 2.31
C ILE A 137 -1.45 -3.40 1.71
N ILE A 138 -0.41 -2.75 2.20
CA ILE A 138 0.05 -1.44 1.72
C ILE A 138 1.41 -1.59 1.02
N VAL A 139 1.49 -1.24 -0.26
CA VAL A 139 2.68 -1.48 -1.11
C VAL A 139 3.47 -0.19 -1.33
N GLY A 140 4.54 0.00 -0.54
CA GLY A 140 5.47 1.13 -0.64
C GLY A 140 5.09 2.34 0.21
N ARG A 141 5.38 3.54 -0.33
CA ARG A 141 5.13 4.84 0.34
C ARG A 141 5.71 4.97 1.74
N ALA A 142 6.85 4.31 1.99
CA ALA A 142 7.47 4.21 3.30
C ALA A 142 6.50 3.71 4.40
N ALA A 143 5.46 2.94 4.04
CA ALA A 143 4.46 2.46 4.99
C ALA A 143 5.08 1.67 6.14
N ASN A 144 6.15 0.90 5.88
CA ASN A 144 6.90 0.19 6.91
C ASN A 144 7.58 1.12 7.94
N ILE A 145 7.94 2.34 7.54
CA ILE A 145 8.53 3.34 8.43
C ILE A 145 7.43 4.10 9.18
N ILE A 146 6.38 4.50 8.45
CA ILE A 146 5.22 5.23 9.01
C ILE A 146 4.52 4.41 10.11
N LEU A 147 4.40 3.09 9.89
CA LEU A 147 3.60 2.21 10.72
C LEU A 147 4.40 1.41 11.75
N ARG A 148 5.71 1.66 11.88
CA ARG A 148 6.66 0.85 12.66
C ARG A 148 6.28 0.62 14.12
N ASN A 149 5.53 1.55 14.72
CA ASN A 149 5.14 1.50 16.12
C ASN A 149 3.73 0.93 16.34
N LEU A 150 3.10 0.34 15.31
CA LEU A 150 1.76 -0.24 15.42
C LEU A 150 1.83 -1.77 15.55
N ASP A 151 1.27 -2.30 16.64
CA ASP A 151 1.33 -3.73 16.97
C ASP A 151 0.52 -4.63 16.04
N ASN A 152 -0.41 -4.06 15.26
CA ASN A 152 -1.22 -4.79 14.29
C ASN A 152 -0.56 -4.89 12.91
N THR A 153 0.73 -4.52 12.79
CA THR A 153 1.42 -4.45 11.51
C THR A 153 2.51 -5.50 11.33
N TYR A 154 2.82 -5.81 10.07
CA TYR A 154 3.95 -6.67 9.68
C TYR A 154 4.63 -6.13 8.43
N HIS A 155 5.95 -5.94 8.47
CA HIS A 155 6.72 -5.22 7.47
C HIS A 155 7.62 -6.14 6.66
N ILE A 156 7.34 -6.25 5.35
CA ILE A 156 8.07 -7.12 4.42
C ILE A 156 8.89 -6.29 3.45
N ARG A 157 10.08 -6.77 3.10
CA ARG A 157 10.84 -6.32 1.93
C ARG A 157 11.06 -7.46 0.94
N ILE A 158 10.70 -7.24 -0.32
CA ILE A 158 10.90 -8.20 -1.42
C ILE A 158 12.08 -7.75 -2.28
N ILE A 159 13.11 -8.59 -2.40
CA ILE A 159 14.31 -8.34 -3.22
C ILE A 159 14.52 -9.47 -4.22
N ALA A 160 15.28 -9.22 -5.28
CA ALA A 160 15.73 -10.26 -6.19
C ALA A 160 17.00 -9.84 -6.96
N PRO A 161 17.79 -10.77 -7.50
CA PRO A 161 18.93 -10.45 -8.35
C PRO A 161 18.51 -9.68 -9.59
N LEU A 162 19.35 -8.75 -10.04
CA LEU A 162 19.08 -7.88 -11.18
C LEU A 162 18.66 -8.66 -12.43
N LYS A 163 19.31 -9.79 -12.74
CA LYS A 163 18.97 -10.65 -13.88
C LYS A 163 17.52 -11.15 -13.85
N LYS A 164 17.02 -11.56 -12.68
CA LYS A 164 15.62 -11.99 -12.50
C LYS A 164 14.67 -10.81 -12.66
N ARG A 165 15.03 -9.67 -12.09
CA ARG A 165 14.23 -8.42 -12.15
C ARG A 165 14.10 -7.90 -13.58
N ILE A 166 15.17 -7.93 -14.36
CA ILE A 166 15.17 -7.52 -15.77
C ILE A 166 14.16 -8.37 -16.54
N LYS A 167 14.25 -9.71 -16.46
CA LYS A 167 13.30 -10.61 -17.13
C LYS A 167 11.84 -10.29 -16.78
N GLN A 168 11.56 -10.00 -15.51
CA GLN A 168 10.23 -9.60 -15.06
C GLN A 168 9.78 -8.29 -15.72
N VAL A 169 10.63 -7.27 -15.74
CA VAL A 169 10.30 -5.98 -16.37
C VAL A 169 10.10 -6.14 -17.88
N GLN A 170 10.92 -6.94 -18.55
CA GLN A 170 10.75 -7.22 -19.97
C GLN A 170 9.40 -7.90 -20.27
N SER A 171 8.96 -8.86 -19.44
CA SER A 171 7.68 -9.54 -19.65
C SER A 171 6.47 -8.60 -19.49
N TYR A 172 6.58 -7.55 -18.68
CA TYR A 172 5.48 -6.60 -18.45
C TYR A 172 5.44 -5.44 -19.45
N PHE A 173 6.61 -4.92 -19.84
CA PHE A 173 6.70 -3.68 -20.61
C PHE A 173 7.22 -3.87 -22.04
N ASN A 174 7.57 -5.11 -22.43
CA ASN A 174 8.20 -5.44 -23.71
C ASN A 174 9.48 -4.62 -23.99
N PHE A 175 10.23 -4.33 -22.93
CA PHE A 175 11.50 -3.60 -23.00
C PHE A 175 12.64 -4.51 -23.45
N SER A 176 13.65 -3.90 -24.09
CA SER A 176 14.97 -4.51 -24.22
C SER A 176 15.65 -4.67 -22.85
N GLU A 177 16.74 -5.45 -22.80
CA GLU A 177 17.49 -5.68 -21.56
C GLU A 177 18.02 -4.35 -20.96
N ASP A 178 18.56 -3.47 -21.81
CA ASP A 178 19.10 -2.17 -21.41
C ASP A 178 18.01 -1.21 -20.93
N GLU A 179 16.87 -1.13 -21.64
CA GLU A 179 15.71 -0.34 -21.21
C GLU A 179 15.17 -0.82 -19.87
N ALA A 180 15.04 -2.14 -19.69
CA ALA A 180 14.59 -2.73 -18.43
C ALA A 180 15.56 -2.44 -17.28
N LYS A 181 16.87 -2.55 -17.52
CA LYS A 181 17.89 -2.22 -16.52
C LYS A 181 17.83 -0.74 -16.13
N LYS A 182 17.80 0.18 -17.10
CA LYS A 182 17.69 1.63 -16.85
C LYS A 182 16.40 1.97 -16.11
N PHE A 183 15.28 1.34 -16.47
CA PHE A 183 14.01 1.50 -15.78
C PHE A 183 14.12 1.08 -14.31
N ILE A 184 14.69 -0.10 -14.06
CA ILE A 184 14.93 -0.64 -12.71
C ILE A 184 15.78 0.32 -11.87
N GLU A 185 16.93 0.74 -12.38
CA GLU A 185 17.87 1.60 -11.66
C GLU A 185 17.21 2.93 -11.31
N ARG A 186 16.54 3.56 -12.27
CA ARG A 186 15.81 4.82 -12.07
C ARG A 186 14.72 4.70 -11.02
N GLU A 187 13.93 3.63 -11.07
CA GLU A 187 12.79 3.44 -10.18
C GLU A 187 13.22 3.07 -8.75
N ASP A 188 14.30 2.30 -8.60
CA ASP A 188 14.89 2.03 -7.29
C ASP A 188 15.53 3.28 -6.69
N GLU A 189 16.23 4.09 -7.49
CA GLU A 189 16.82 5.34 -7.01
C GLU A 189 15.75 6.31 -6.53
N LYS A 190 14.67 6.52 -7.29
CA LYS A 190 13.53 7.33 -6.83
C LYS A 190 12.97 6.87 -5.49
N ARG A 191 12.91 5.56 -5.23
CA ARG A 191 12.44 5.00 -3.95
C ARG A 191 13.44 5.27 -2.83
N ARG A 192 14.75 5.11 -3.08
CA ARG A 192 15.82 5.48 -2.14
C ARG A 192 15.75 6.96 -1.79
N GLU A 193 15.72 7.83 -2.78
CA GLU A 193 15.64 9.28 -2.61
C GLU A 193 14.39 9.68 -1.83
N TYR A 194 13.22 9.12 -2.16
CA TYR A 194 11.99 9.37 -1.44
C TYR A 194 12.10 9.02 0.06
N VAL A 195 12.61 7.83 0.38
CA VAL A 195 12.77 7.39 1.78
C VAL A 195 13.82 8.23 2.51
N LYS A 196 14.96 8.49 1.88
CA LYS A 196 16.05 9.28 2.44
C LYS A 196 15.64 10.72 2.70
N HIS A 197 14.99 11.36 1.72
CA HIS A 197 14.62 12.77 1.78
C HIS A 197 13.50 13.05 2.79
N TYR A 198 12.44 12.24 2.80
CA TYR A 198 11.26 12.52 3.63
C TYR A 198 11.25 11.81 4.99
N PHE A 199 11.99 10.71 5.14
CA PHE A 199 11.98 9.92 6.37
C PHE A 199 13.37 9.78 7.02
N HIS A 200 14.42 10.28 6.37
CA HIS A 200 15.80 10.23 6.87
C HIS A 200 16.25 8.81 7.26
N LYS A 201 15.82 7.82 6.47
CA LYS A 201 16.20 6.41 6.62
C LYS A 201 16.88 5.89 5.36
N ASP A 202 17.65 4.83 5.54
CA ASP A 202 18.14 4.02 4.42
C ASP A 202 17.12 2.93 4.12
N ILE A 203 16.62 2.86 2.88
CA ILE A 203 15.66 1.84 2.48
C ILE A 203 16.26 0.43 2.51
N ASP A 204 17.59 0.31 2.49
CA ASP A 204 18.30 -0.96 2.54
C ASP A 204 18.70 -1.37 3.97
N ASP A 205 18.39 -0.56 4.99
CA ASP A 205 18.55 -0.93 6.41
C ASP A 205 17.62 -2.11 6.74
N PRO A 206 18.17 -3.30 7.07
CA PRO A 206 17.36 -4.48 7.31
C PRO A 206 16.52 -4.36 8.59
N SER A 207 16.88 -3.48 9.52
CA SER A 207 16.12 -3.28 10.76
C SER A 207 14.70 -2.75 10.48
N LEU A 208 14.47 -2.09 9.34
CA LEU A 208 13.18 -1.47 8.97
C LEU A 208 12.09 -2.48 8.61
N TYR A 209 12.39 -3.78 8.67
CA TYR A 209 11.54 -4.86 8.19
C TYR A 209 11.51 -6.00 9.22
N ASP A 210 10.35 -6.63 9.36
CA ASP A 210 10.21 -7.88 10.12
C ASP A 210 10.77 -9.07 9.31
N LEU A 211 10.65 -9.01 7.98
CA LEU A 211 11.16 -10.05 7.09
C LEU A 211 11.59 -9.49 5.73
N ILE A 212 12.77 -9.92 5.28
CA ILE A 212 13.29 -9.65 3.94
C ILE A 212 13.40 -10.96 3.19
N ILE A 213 12.75 -11.05 2.04
CA ILE A 213 12.77 -12.26 1.21
C ILE A 213 13.42 -11.98 -0.14
N ASN A 214 14.46 -12.76 -0.45
CA ASN A 214 15.04 -12.82 -1.78
C ASN A 214 14.30 -13.87 -2.60
N THR A 215 13.65 -13.44 -3.68
CA THR A 215 12.84 -14.33 -4.50
C THR A 215 13.64 -15.15 -5.50
N GLU A 216 14.97 -15.01 -5.60
CA GLU A 216 15.82 -15.72 -6.58
C GLU A 216 15.48 -17.20 -6.72
N ARG A 217 15.46 -17.91 -5.59
CA ARG A 217 15.34 -19.37 -5.51
C ARG A 217 13.96 -19.85 -5.09
N HIS A 218 12.98 -18.96 -4.99
CA HIS A 218 11.63 -19.28 -4.59
C HIS A 218 10.64 -19.00 -5.72
N SER A 219 9.68 -19.92 -5.89
CA SER A 219 8.48 -19.67 -6.70
C SER A 219 7.58 -18.63 -6.03
N LEU A 220 6.56 -18.15 -6.75
CA LEU A 220 5.57 -17.23 -6.18
C LEU A 220 4.80 -17.89 -5.03
N GLU A 221 4.45 -19.16 -5.19
CA GLU A 221 3.73 -19.98 -4.22
C GLU A 221 4.59 -20.24 -2.97
N GLU A 222 5.85 -20.63 -3.15
CA GLU A 222 6.79 -20.82 -2.03
C GLU A 222 7.01 -19.52 -1.25
N THR A 223 7.22 -18.42 -1.98
CA THR A 223 7.39 -17.09 -1.39
C THR A 223 6.17 -16.69 -0.56
N THR A 224 4.97 -16.80 -1.12
CA THR A 224 3.72 -16.41 -0.45
C THR A 224 3.39 -17.33 0.73
N GLN A 225 3.74 -18.62 0.67
CA GLN A 225 3.61 -19.54 1.80
C GLN A 225 4.55 -19.17 2.96
N ILE A 226 5.82 -18.85 2.68
CA ILE A 226 6.77 -18.38 3.69
C ILE A 226 6.26 -17.09 4.36
N LEU A 227 5.85 -16.12 3.54
CA LEU A 227 5.34 -14.83 4.02
C LEU A 227 4.08 -14.99 4.87
N SER A 228 3.10 -15.74 4.38
CA SER A 228 1.83 -15.93 5.10
C SER A 228 2.04 -16.66 6.42
N ASN A 229 2.90 -17.68 6.49
CA ASN A 229 3.22 -18.37 7.74
C ASN A 229 3.86 -17.41 8.77
N ALA A 230 4.83 -16.59 8.35
CA ALA A 230 5.47 -15.62 9.23
C ALA A 230 4.47 -14.58 9.76
N ILE A 231 3.61 -14.05 8.87
CA ILE A 231 2.55 -13.09 9.21
C ILE A 231 1.56 -13.71 10.20
N ILE A 232 1.00 -14.89 9.86
CA ILE A 232 -0.02 -15.57 10.67
C ILE A 232 0.54 -15.90 12.06
N THR A 233 1.79 -16.35 12.14
CA THR A 233 2.45 -16.65 13.42
C THR A 233 2.59 -15.39 14.27
N ARG A 234 3.10 -14.30 13.69
CA ARG A 234 3.34 -13.04 14.42
C ARG A 234 2.04 -12.33 14.82
N LEU A 235 1.02 -12.43 13.99
CA LEU A 235 -0.27 -11.75 14.10
C LEU A 235 -1.41 -12.75 14.42
N SER A 236 -1.10 -13.81 15.17
CA SER A 236 -1.98 -14.97 15.43
C SER A 236 -3.35 -14.63 16.03
N LYS A 237 -3.47 -13.48 16.72
CA LYS A 237 -4.76 -13.02 17.22
C LYS A 237 -5.80 -12.82 16.11
N TYR A 238 -5.37 -12.52 14.87
CA TYR A 238 -6.25 -12.22 13.73
C TYR A 238 -6.56 -13.41 12.81
N PHE A 239 -5.80 -14.50 12.91
CA PHE A 239 -5.86 -15.62 11.96
C PHE A 239 -6.21 -16.94 12.66
N VAL A 240 -6.94 -17.83 11.97
CA VAL A 240 -7.15 -19.20 12.44
C VAL A 240 -5.82 -19.96 12.33
N ALA A 241 -5.57 -20.86 13.28
CA ALA A 241 -4.43 -21.76 13.27
C ALA A 241 -4.47 -22.70 12.06
#